data_AF-A0A6J6KWK2-F1
#
_entry.id   AF-A0A6J6KWK2-F1
#
_cell.length_a   1.000
_cell.length_b   1.000
_cell.length_c   1.000
_cell.angle_alpha   90.00
_cell.angle_beta   90.00
_cell.angle_gamma   90.00
#
_symmetry.space_group_name_H-M   'P 1'
#
loop_
_entity.id
_entity.type
_entity.pdbx_description
1 polymer ?
#
loop_
_entity_poly.entity_id
_entity_poly.type
_entity_poly.pdbx_seq_one_letter_code
_entity_poly.pdbx_strand_id
1 'polypeptide(L)'
;MLPVSALVIAVFKFIPTLIVFFAIRTIIGAPYSWQMLWAIPIFILGVLMGLGMAISISCINVYFRDISSLLPYMTRSLIYLSPILYEASALSDQLRALQIANPIFNLLDAWSQVMVYAQAPSLNSILITLAWALTIFFIGSYFFLTRERDFAVRL
;
A
#
# COMPACT_ATOMS: atom_id res chain seq x y z
N MET A 1 -14.15 -7.47 -12.36
CA MET A 1 -13.30 -8.38 -11.56
C MET A 1 -13.57 -8.10 -10.10
N LEU A 2 -13.77 -9.14 -9.27
CA LEU A 2 -14.02 -8.93 -7.85
C LEU A 2 -12.73 -8.36 -7.19
N PRO A 3 -12.83 -7.34 -6.32
CA PRO A 3 -11.67 -6.70 -5.67
C PRO A 3 -10.69 -7.67 -5.03
N VAL A 4 -11.22 -8.75 -4.44
CA VAL A 4 -10.46 -9.80 -3.79
C VAL A 4 -9.58 -10.56 -4.79
N SER A 5 -10.09 -10.87 -5.98
CA SER A 5 -9.31 -11.57 -7.02
C SER A 5 -8.12 -10.73 -7.47
N ALA A 6 -8.30 -9.42 -7.64
CA ALA A 6 -7.21 -8.51 -8.00
C ALA A 6 -6.13 -8.46 -6.91
N LEU A 7 -6.52 -8.43 -5.64
CA LEU A 7 -5.60 -8.47 -4.50
C LEU A 7 -4.79 -9.77 -4.46
N VAL A 8 -5.46 -10.92 -4.61
CA VAL A 8 -4.79 -12.23 -4.62
C VAL A 8 -3.77 -12.29 -5.75
N ILE A 9 -4.14 -11.85 -6.96
CA ILE A 9 -3.21 -11.77 -8.10
C ILE A 9 -2.01 -10.87 -7.76
N ALA A 10 -2.23 -9.73 -7.11
CA ALA A 10 -1.16 -8.82 -6.73
C ALA A 10 -0.20 -9.46 -5.70
N VAL A 11 -0.71 -10.18 -4.71
CA VAL A 11 0.09 -10.92 -3.73
C VAL A 11 0.94 -11.99 -4.43
N PHE A 12 0.35 -12.76 -5.34
CA PHE A 12 1.11 -13.76 -6.11
C PHE A 12 2.17 -13.13 -7.01
N LYS A 13 1.90 -11.96 -7.61
CA LYS A 13 2.90 -11.20 -8.39
C LYS A 13 4.02 -10.63 -7.52
N PHE A 14 3.76 -10.39 -6.23
CA PHE A 14 4.75 -9.86 -5.29
C PHE A 14 5.76 -10.92 -4.84
N ILE A 15 5.35 -12.18 -4.66
CA ILE A 15 6.23 -13.25 -4.16
C ILE A 15 7.53 -13.41 -4.98
N PRO A 16 7.51 -13.50 -6.32
CA PRO A 16 8.73 -13.59 -7.11
C PRO A 16 9.68 -12.41 -6.92
N THR A 17 9.15 -11.21 -6.67
CA THR A 17 9.97 -10.00 -6.46
C THR A 17 10.79 -10.08 -5.18
N LEU A 18 10.27 -10.75 -4.14
CA LEU A 18 11.01 -11.00 -2.90
C LEU A 18 12.19 -11.93 -3.13
N ILE A 19 12.01 -12.97 -3.95
CA ILE A 19 13.09 -13.91 -4.28
C ILE A 19 14.23 -13.18 -4.97
N VAL A 20 13.91 -12.36 -5.97
CA VAL A 20 14.90 -11.53 -6.69
C VAL A 20 15.57 -10.54 -5.74
N PHE A 21 14.80 -9.88 -4.86
CA PHE A 21 15.33 -8.97 -3.87
C PHE A 21 16.36 -9.64 -2.95
N PHE A 22 16.03 -10.81 -2.39
CA PHE A 22 16.94 -11.54 -1.53
C PHE A 22 18.20 -12.02 -2.26
N ALA A 23 18.07 -12.45 -3.53
CA ALA A 23 19.20 -12.82 -4.36
C ALA A 23 20.15 -11.64 -4.63
N ILE A 24 19.62 -10.46 -4.94
CA ILE A 24 20.45 -9.26 -5.14
C ILE A 24 21.13 -8.87 -3.82
N ARG A 25 20.39 -8.95 -2.70
CA ARG A 25 20.90 -8.61 -1.36
C ARG A 25 22.04 -9.51 -0.92
N THR A 26 21.98 -10.82 -1.20
CA THR A 26 23.09 -11.75 -0.94
C THR A 26 24.30 -11.44 -1.83
N ILE A 27 24.09 -11.14 -3.12
CA ILE A 27 25.17 -10.82 -4.06
C ILE A 27 25.94 -9.55 -3.65
N ILE A 28 25.23 -8.53 -3.15
CA ILE A 28 25.83 -7.27 -2.69
C ILE A 28 26.48 -7.42 -1.30
N GLY A 29 26.26 -8.53 -0.60
CA GLY A 29 26.82 -8.78 0.73
C GLY A 29 26.16 -7.93 1.84
N ALA A 30 24.91 -7.50 1.64
CA ALA A 30 24.21 -6.69 2.63
C ALA A 30 23.78 -7.54 3.85
N PRO A 31 23.91 -7.00 5.08
CA PRO A 31 23.70 -7.78 6.30
C PRO A 31 22.24 -8.16 6.51
N TYR A 32 21.99 -9.41 6.91
CA TYR A 32 20.66 -9.86 7.37
C TYR A 32 20.49 -9.55 8.84
N SER A 33 19.30 -9.06 9.19
CA SER A 33 18.98 -8.73 10.57
C SER A 33 17.60 -9.21 10.95
N TRP A 34 17.40 -9.51 12.24
CA TRP A 34 16.12 -9.99 12.76
C TRP A 34 14.98 -8.97 12.59
N GLN A 35 15.35 -7.70 12.48
CA GLN A 35 14.46 -6.58 12.20
C GLN A 35 13.70 -6.78 10.88
N MET A 36 14.26 -7.53 9.92
CA MET A 36 13.57 -7.85 8.66
C MET A 36 12.26 -8.62 8.87
N LEU A 37 12.07 -9.30 9.99
CA LEU A 37 10.81 -9.99 10.32
C LEU A 37 9.63 -9.02 10.49
N TRP A 38 9.89 -7.74 10.77
CA TRP A 38 8.86 -6.69 10.74
C TRP A 38 8.22 -6.50 9.36
N ALA A 39 8.80 -7.08 8.29
CA ALA A 39 8.19 -7.08 6.97
C ALA A 39 6.86 -7.83 6.96
N ILE A 40 6.68 -8.85 7.81
CA ILE A 40 5.45 -9.64 7.89
C ILE A 40 4.25 -8.77 8.34
N PRO A 41 4.28 -8.10 9.52
CA PRO A 41 3.17 -7.24 9.93
C PRO A 41 2.95 -6.07 8.97
N ILE A 42 4.01 -5.47 8.43
CA ILE A 42 3.90 -4.40 7.42
C ILE A 42 3.20 -4.93 6.15
N PHE A 43 3.55 -6.13 5.70
CA PHE A 43 2.91 -6.76 4.54
C PHE A 43 1.41 -6.99 4.77
N ILE A 44 1.03 -7.48 5.96
CA ILE A 44 -0.38 -7.70 6.32
C ILE A 44 -1.15 -6.36 6.29
N LEU A 45 -0.57 -5.28 6.82
CA LEU A 45 -1.16 -3.95 6.74
C LEU A 45 -1.30 -3.47 5.29
N GLY A 46 -0.30 -3.73 4.45
CA GLY A 46 -0.34 -3.42 3.02
C GLY A 46 -1.44 -4.17 2.28
N VAL A 47 -1.62 -5.47 2.59
CA VAL A 47 -2.71 -6.28 2.02
C VAL A 47 -4.07 -5.76 2.46
N LEU A 48 -4.24 -5.42 3.74
CA LEU A 48 -5.50 -4.86 4.27
C LEU A 48 -5.84 -3.52 3.62
N MET A 49 -4.86 -2.62 3.52
CA MET A 49 -5.04 -1.32 2.89
C MET A 49 -5.32 -1.47 1.39
N GLY A 50 -4.58 -2.35 0.70
CA GLY A 50 -4.79 -2.66 -0.71
C GLY A 50 -6.18 -3.24 -0.98
N LEU A 51 -6.68 -4.10 -0.09
CA LEU A 51 -8.05 -4.62 -0.15
C LEU A 51 -9.08 -3.50 -0.02
N GLY A 52 -8.93 -2.65 1.00
CA GLY A 52 -9.84 -1.51 1.22
C GLY A 52 -9.86 -0.55 0.03
N MET A 53 -8.70 -0.25 -0.55
CA MET A 53 -8.59 0.56 -1.77
C MET A 53 -9.27 -0.12 -2.96
N ALA A 54 -9.00 -1.42 -3.18
CA ALA A 54 -9.60 -2.17 -4.29
C ALA A 54 -11.12 -2.21 -4.19
N ILE A 55 -11.68 -2.42 -2.99
CA ILE A 55 -13.13 -2.39 -2.75
C ILE A 55 -13.68 -0.99 -3.04
N SER A 56 -13.07 0.06 -2.48
CA SER A 56 -13.52 1.44 -2.65
C SER A 56 -13.52 1.86 -4.12
N ILE A 57 -12.43 1.59 -4.83
CA ILE A 57 -12.27 1.91 -6.25
C ILE A 57 -13.26 1.12 -7.10
N SER A 58 -13.43 -0.17 -6.84
CA SER A 58 -14.41 -1.00 -7.55
C SER A 58 -15.83 -0.47 -7.36
N CYS A 59 -16.16 0.03 -6.16
CA CYS A 59 -17.45 0.63 -5.92
C CYS A 59 -17.65 1.89 -6.76
N ILE A 60 -16.67 2.80 -6.74
CA ILE A 60 -16.76 4.06 -7.47
C ILE A 60 -16.85 3.80 -8.98
N ASN A 61 -16.11 2.82 -9.50
CA ASN A 61 -16.06 2.50 -10.92
C ASN A 61 -17.42 2.10 -11.53
N VAL A 62 -18.31 1.50 -10.73
CA VAL A 62 -19.66 1.13 -11.20
C VAL A 62 -20.53 2.36 -11.46
N TYR A 63 -20.31 3.45 -10.73
CA TYR A 63 -20.99 4.72 -10.95
C TYR A 63 -20.25 5.59 -11.97
N PHE A 64 -18.91 5.56 -11.96
CA PHE A 64 -18.04 6.39 -12.77
C PHE A 64 -17.00 5.55 -13.51
N ARG A 65 -17.33 5.11 -14.73
CA ARG A 65 -16.47 4.24 -15.55
C ARG A 65 -15.11 4.87 -15.91
N ASP A 66 -15.02 6.19 -15.92
CA ASP A 66 -13.78 6.93 -16.26
C ASP A 66 -12.69 6.81 -15.18
N ILE A 67 -13.06 6.40 -13.96
CA ILE A 67 -12.11 6.16 -12.87
C ILE A 67 -11.06 5.13 -13.29
N SER A 68 -11.45 4.07 -14.01
CA SER A 68 -10.51 3.04 -14.47
C SER A 68 -9.37 3.60 -15.31
N SER A 69 -9.66 4.60 -16.17
CA SER A 69 -8.65 5.26 -17.01
C SER A 69 -7.76 6.22 -16.20
N LEU A 70 -8.29 6.77 -15.10
CA LEU A 70 -7.61 7.75 -14.26
C LEU A 70 -6.72 7.10 -13.19
N LEU A 71 -7.04 5.87 -12.78
CA LEU A 71 -6.30 5.11 -11.76
C LEU A 71 -4.78 5.04 -11.97
N PRO A 72 -4.25 4.76 -13.18
CA PRO A 72 -2.80 4.72 -13.38
C PRO A 72 -2.11 6.04 -13.05
N TYR A 73 -2.77 7.17 -13.34
CA TYR A 73 -2.23 8.50 -13.05
C TYR A 73 -2.25 8.81 -11.54
N MET A 74 -3.32 8.44 -10.84
CA MET A 74 -3.38 8.57 -9.39
C MET A 74 -2.33 7.73 -8.69
N THR A 75 -2.20 6.45 -9.07
CA THR A 75 -1.21 5.55 -8.48
C THR A 75 0.21 6.05 -8.71
N ARG A 76 0.53 6.55 -9.91
CA ARG A 76 1.84 7.18 -10.18
C ARG A 76 2.08 8.40 -9.31
N SER A 77 1.08 9.27 -9.17
CA SER A 77 1.19 10.46 -8.32
C SER A 77 1.44 10.09 -6.86
N LEU A 78 0.74 9.07 -6.33
CA LEU A 78 0.96 8.55 -4.98
C LEU A 78 2.36 7.95 -4.79
N ILE A 79 2.88 7.23 -5.79
CA ILE A 79 4.24 6.68 -5.77
C ILE A 79 5.28 7.80 -5.74
N TYR A 80 5.11 8.85 -6.54
CA TYR A 80 6.03 10.00 -6.56
C TYR A 80 5.99 10.81 -5.26
N LEU A 81 4.87 10.82 -4.55
CA LEU A 81 4.74 11.42 -3.23
C LEU A 81 5.23 10.50 -2.10
N SER A 82 5.65 9.28 -2.41
CA SER A 82 6.14 8.28 -1.44
C SER A 82 7.67 8.20 -1.47
N PRO A 83 8.32 7.74 -0.37
CA PRO A 83 9.77 7.69 -0.26
C PRO A 83 10.33 6.46 -0.98
N ILE A 84 10.03 6.34 -2.28
CA ILE A 84 10.56 5.32 -3.18
C ILE A 84 11.72 5.88 -3.98
N LEU A 85 11.60 7.14 -4.43
CA LEU A 85 12.60 7.81 -5.26
C LEU A 85 13.58 8.67 -4.46
N TYR A 86 13.29 8.88 -3.17
CA TYR A 86 14.06 9.72 -2.26
C TYR A 86 13.94 9.18 -0.83
N GLU A 87 14.92 9.50 0.01
CA GLU A 87 14.80 9.24 1.44
C GLU A 87 13.87 10.27 2.10
N ALA A 88 13.02 9.81 3.02
CA ALA A 88 12.13 10.69 3.78
C ALA A 88 12.88 11.76 4.60
N SER A 89 14.16 11.51 4.91
CA SER A 89 15.07 12.41 5.63
C SER A 89 15.49 13.65 4.84
N ALA A 90 15.41 13.61 3.51
CA ALA A 90 15.93 14.66 2.62
C ALA A 90 14.92 15.78 2.30
N LEU A 91 13.70 15.75 2.87
CA LEU A 91 12.65 16.72 2.54
C LEU A 91 12.57 17.91 3.49
N SER A 92 12.25 19.07 2.91
CA SER A 92 11.86 20.28 3.63
C SER A 92 10.57 20.09 4.44
N ASP A 93 10.45 20.77 5.59
CA ASP A 93 9.32 20.64 6.54
C ASP A 93 7.94 20.86 5.92
N GLN A 94 7.82 21.75 4.92
CA GLN A 94 6.54 22.03 4.24
C GLN A 94 6.03 20.84 3.41
N LEU A 95 6.94 20.13 2.73
CA LEU A 95 6.59 18.93 1.96
C LEU A 95 6.31 17.73 2.87
N ARG A 96 6.82 17.76 4.11
CA ARG A 96 6.57 16.74 5.12
C ARG A 96 5.10 16.67 5.56
N ALA A 97 4.40 17.81 5.55
CA ALA A 97 2.97 17.86 5.87
C ALA A 97 2.10 17.14 4.82
N LEU A 98 2.48 17.23 3.53
CA LEU A 98 1.79 16.52 2.44
C LEU A 98 1.99 14.99 2.51
N GLN A 99 3.04 14.51 3.16
CA GLN A 99 3.31 13.09 3.35
C GLN A 99 2.29 12.43 4.31
N ILE A 100 1.85 13.16 5.33
CA ILE A 100 0.87 12.65 6.32
C ILE A 100 -0.46 12.32 5.64
N ALA A 101 -0.83 13.09 4.61
CA ALA A 101 -2.06 12.88 3.85
C ALA A 101 -2.00 11.66 2.92
N ASN A 102 -0.81 11.16 2.57
CA ASN A 102 -0.66 10.01 1.69
C ASN A 102 -0.75 8.70 2.50
N PRO A 103 -1.82 7.90 2.33
CA PRO A 103 -2.03 6.68 3.11
C PRO A 103 -0.94 5.62 2.87
N ILE A 104 -0.27 5.65 1.70
CA ILE A 104 0.75 4.67 1.30
C ILE A 104 2.14 5.07 1.79
N PHE A 105 2.35 6.34 2.15
CA PHE A 105 3.66 6.88 2.50
C PHE A 105 4.32 6.12 3.66
N ASN A 106 3.63 6.06 4.80
CA ASN A 106 4.15 5.43 6.03
C ASN A 106 4.35 3.92 5.87
N LEU A 107 3.52 3.27 5.06
CA LEU A 107 3.67 1.85 4.73
C LEU A 107 4.98 1.60 3.98
N LEU A 108 5.25 2.39 2.95
CA LEU A 108 6.42 2.23 2.08
C LEU A 108 7.71 2.64 2.79
N ASP A 109 7.66 3.68 3.62
CA ASP A 109 8.78 4.09 4.47
C ASP A 109 9.16 2.96 5.45
N ALA A 110 8.18 2.40 6.15
CA ALA A 110 8.40 1.27 7.06
C ALA A 110 8.94 0.04 6.30
N TRP A 111 8.42 -0.25 5.11
CA TRP A 111 8.91 -1.34 4.27
C TRP A 111 10.38 -1.15 3.87
N SER A 112 10.74 0.06 3.45
CA SER A 112 12.11 0.42 3.06
C SER A 112 13.09 0.29 4.24
N GLN A 113 12.75 0.85 5.41
CA GLN A 113 13.55 0.76 6.64
C GLN A 113 13.86 -0.70 7.02
N VAL A 114 12.85 -1.56 6.92
CA VAL A 114 12.95 -2.97 7.31
C VAL A 114 13.71 -3.80 6.29
N MET A 115 13.38 -3.68 5.00
CA MET A 115 13.93 -4.55 3.96
C MET A 115 15.31 -4.08 3.48
N VAL A 116 15.46 -2.78 3.25
CA VAL A 116 16.69 -2.19 2.71
C VAL A 116 17.70 -1.98 3.84
N TYR A 117 17.32 -1.19 4.85
CA TYR A 117 18.24 -0.75 5.91
C TYR A 117 18.36 -1.74 7.07
N ALA A 118 17.53 -2.79 7.11
CA ALA A 118 17.48 -3.77 8.21
C ALA A 118 17.28 -3.13 9.60
N GLN A 119 16.53 -2.03 9.65
CA GLN A 119 16.17 -1.33 10.88
C GLN A 119 14.72 -1.60 11.27
N ALA A 120 14.44 -1.52 12.58
CA ALA A 120 13.07 -1.62 13.05
C ALA A 120 12.28 -0.37 12.59
N PRO A 121 11.05 -0.55 12.09
CA PRO A 121 10.23 0.57 11.66
C PRO A 121 9.82 1.40 12.88
N SER A 122 9.60 2.70 12.68
CA SER A 122 9.07 3.53 13.75
C SER A 122 7.65 3.08 14.16
N LEU A 123 7.40 2.98 15.47
CA LEU A 123 6.09 2.58 15.99
C LEU A 123 4.98 3.55 15.54
N ASN A 124 5.32 4.83 15.43
CA ASN A 124 4.41 5.86 14.95
C ASN A 124 3.99 5.61 13.48
N SER A 125 4.96 5.28 12.61
CA SER A 125 4.67 4.94 11.20
C SER A 125 3.73 3.74 11.10
N ILE A 126 3.92 2.71 11.94
CA ILE A 126 3.02 1.54 11.99
C ILE A 126 1.61 1.95 12.41
N LEU A 127 1.46 2.75 13.48
CA LEU A 127 0.16 3.17 13.98
C LEU A 127 -0.60 4.03 12.95
N ILE A 128 0.09 4.96 12.29
CA ILE A 128 -0.51 5.78 11.23
C ILE A 128 -0.94 4.89 10.05
N THR A 129 -0.09 3.93 9.66
CA THR A 129 -0.42 2.97 8.60
C THR A 129 -1.63 2.11 8.96
N LEU A 130 -1.70 1.63 10.20
CA LEU A 130 -2.84 0.86 10.71
C LEU A 130 -4.12 1.70 10.69
N ALA A 131 -4.06 2.95 11.14
CA ALA A 131 -5.20 3.86 11.12
C ALA A 131 -5.73 4.08 9.70
N TRP A 132 -4.85 4.31 8.72
CA TRP A 132 -5.23 4.42 7.32
C TRP A 132 -5.79 3.13 6.74
N ALA A 133 -5.14 1.99 7.01
CA ALA A 133 -5.58 0.69 6.52
C ALA A 133 -6.99 0.35 7.02
N LEU A 134 -7.26 0.54 8.31
CA LEU A 134 -8.58 0.32 8.90
C LEU A 134 -9.61 1.30 8.35
N THR A 135 -9.28 2.59 8.29
CA THR A 135 -10.20 3.62 7.79
C THR A 135 -10.64 3.33 6.36
N ILE A 136 -9.69 3.06 5.46
CA ILE A 136 -9.98 2.75 4.06
C ILE A 136 -10.75 1.43 3.93
N PHE A 137 -10.37 0.41 4.71
CA PHE A 137 -11.04 -0.89 4.68
C PHE A 137 -12.49 -0.81 5.16
N PHE A 138 -12.76 -0.14 6.30
CA PHE A 138 -14.11 0.00 6.83
C PHE A 138 -14.98 0.88 5.95
N ILE A 139 -14.47 2.02 5.46
CA ILE A 139 -15.21 2.91 4.56
C ILE A 139 -15.53 2.18 3.25
N GLY A 140 -14.56 1.51 2.64
CA GLY A 140 -14.74 0.75 1.41
C GLY A 140 -15.76 -0.37 1.58
N SER A 141 -15.63 -1.16 2.65
CA SER A 141 -16.54 -2.28 2.93
C SER A 141 -17.96 -1.80 3.25
N TYR A 142 -18.11 -0.73 4.03
CA TYR A 142 -19.41 -0.14 4.34
C TYR A 142 -20.12 0.35 3.07
N PHE A 143 -19.39 1.04 2.19
CA PHE A 143 -19.93 1.52 0.93
C PHE A 143 -20.34 0.37 -0.01
N PHE A 144 -19.53 -0.70 -0.05
CA PHE A 144 -19.82 -1.91 -0.81
C PHE A 144 -21.12 -2.59 -0.33
N LEU A 145 -21.23 -2.86 0.97
CA LEU A 145 -22.38 -3.55 1.57
C LEU A 145 -23.68 -2.73 1.45
N THR A 146 -23.61 -1.40 1.59
CA THR A 146 -24.80 -0.54 1.51
C THR A 146 -25.36 -0.47 0.08
N ARG A 147 -24.51 -0.67 -0.93
CA ARG A 147 -24.85 -0.51 -2.34
C ARG A 147 -24.99 -1.84 -3.09
N GLU A 148 -24.88 -2.98 -2.41
CA GLU A 148 -24.94 -4.33 -2.99
C GLU A 148 -26.17 -4.55 -3.90
N ARG A 149 -27.32 -3.99 -3.52
CA ARG A 149 -28.57 -4.07 -4.31
C ARG A 149 -28.52 -3.27 -5.62
N ASP A 150 -27.85 -2.12 -5.63
CA ASP A 150 -27.66 -1.31 -6.84
C ASP A 150 -26.60 -1.93 -7.78
N PHE A 151 -25.60 -2.63 -7.21
CA PHE A 151 -24.56 -3.32 -7.97
C PHE A 151 -25.11 -4.47 -8.80
N ALA A 152 -26.02 -5.28 -8.24
CA ALA A 152 -26.60 -6.42 -8.94
C ALA A 152 -27.46 -6.04 -10.17
N VAL A 153 -27.94 -4.80 -10.25
CA VAL A 153 -28.79 -4.30 -11.34
C VAL A 153 -27.98 -3.58 -12.43
N ARG A 154 -26.78 -3.08 -12.11
CA ARG A 154 -25.95 -2.24 -13.01
C ARG A 154 -24.71 -2.96 -13.58
N LEU A 155 -24.37 -4.13 -13.07
CA LEU A 155 -23.37 -5.05 -13.63
C LEU A 155 -23.94 -5.79 -14.84
#